data_AF-A0A9Q0SPG4-F1
#
_entry.id   AF-A0A9Q0SPG4-F1
#
_cell.length_a   1.000
_cell.length_b   1.000
_cell.length_c   1.000
_cell.angle_alpha   90.00
_cell.angle_beta   90.00
_cell.angle_gamma   90.00
#
_symmetry.space_group_name_H-M   'P 1'
#
loop_
_entity.id
_entity.type
_entity.pdbx_description
1 polymer ?
#
loop_
_entity_poly.entity_id
_entity_poly.type
_entity_poly.pdbx_seq_one_letter_code
_entity_poly.pdbx_strand_id
1 'polypeptide(L)'
;MCFLHQERSSALHSFHGFQRLHGNRFIASFPSLHASSKSTSCLSIKCGVRFRPCIDIHKGKVKQIVGSTLRDSKEEDGSALVTNFESDKSAAEFANLYKEDGLVGGHVIMLGADDLSKAAAVEALHAYPGGLQVGGGINVNNALNYIEEGASHVIVTSYVFNNGQMDLERLKDLVRVVGKQKLVLDLSCRKKDGRYAIVTDRWQKFSDVYLDKEVLEFLANYADEFLVHGVDVEGKKLGIDEELVALLGRHSPIPVTYAGGVTVMNDLERIKVAGDGRVDVTVGSALDIFGGNLPYKDVVSWHTRQETLMV
;
A
#
# COMPACT_ATOMS: atom_id res chain seq x y z
N MET A 1 17.59 3.41 62.45
CA MET A 1 18.82 4.16 62.77
C MET A 1 19.99 3.43 62.15
N CYS A 2 20.76 4.12 61.30
CA CYS A 2 22.13 3.82 60.81
C CYS A 2 22.36 2.50 60.04
N PHE A 3 22.55 2.57 58.72
CA PHE A 3 23.79 2.88 57.95
C PHE A 3 24.69 1.66 57.72
N LEU A 4 24.94 1.35 56.44
CA LEU A 4 26.17 0.87 55.79
C LEU A 4 25.79 0.60 54.31
N HIS A 5 26.14 1.50 53.37
CA HIS A 5 27.31 1.42 52.45
C HIS A 5 27.37 0.08 51.68
N GLN A 6 27.55 0.02 50.36
CA GLN A 6 28.47 0.81 49.55
C GLN A 6 28.24 0.58 48.02
N GLU A 7 28.64 1.59 47.23
CA GLU A 7 29.18 1.55 45.86
C GLU A 7 28.34 1.05 44.66
N ARG A 8 28.18 1.95 43.67
CA ARG A 8 28.49 1.62 42.26
C ARG A 8 28.87 2.85 41.43
N SER A 9 30.17 2.87 41.16
CA SER A 9 30.94 3.38 40.03
C SER A 9 30.25 4.13 38.89
N SER A 10 30.84 5.30 38.60
CA SER A 10 30.76 6.11 37.39
C SER A 10 31.46 5.45 36.20
N ALA A 11 30.84 5.49 35.01
CA ALA A 11 31.57 5.41 33.74
C ALA A 11 30.88 6.28 32.68
N LEU A 12 31.44 7.48 32.48
CA LEU A 12 31.32 8.21 31.23
C LEU A 12 32.06 7.42 30.14
N HIS A 13 31.42 7.19 29.00
CA HIS A 13 32.15 7.03 27.75
C HIS A 13 31.54 7.90 26.65
N SER A 14 32.28 8.96 26.36
CA SER A 14 32.20 9.75 25.14
C SER A 14 32.52 8.87 23.94
N PHE A 15 31.69 8.92 22.89
CA PHE A 15 32.03 8.38 21.58
C PHE A 15 32.18 9.54 20.59
N HIS A 16 33.43 9.92 20.35
CA HIS A 16 33.87 10.59 19.14
C HIS A 16 34.54 9.53 18.25
N GLY A 17 34.09 9.43 17.00
CA GLY A 17 34.65 8.47 16.05
C GLY A 17 33.98 8.53 14.68
N PHE A 18 33.87 9.71 14.07
CA PHE A 18 33.65 9.81 12.62
C PHE A 18 35.00 9.73 11.91
N GLN A 19 35.31 8.57 11.33
CA GLN A 19 36.36 8.46 10.32
C GLN A 19 35.73 8.37 8.93
N ARG A 20 36.09 9.34 8.09
CA ARG A 20 35.87 9.31 6.64
C ARG A 20 36.72 8.19 6.04
N LEU A 21 36.08 7.24 5.35
CA LEU A 21 36.74 6.38 4.37
C LEU A 21 36.00 6.50 3.04
N HIS A 22 36.77 6.86 2.01
CA HIS A 22 36.35 6.91 0.61
C HIS A 22 36.02 5.50 0.09
N GLY A 23 34.82 5.33 -0.48
CA GLY A 23 34.42 4.11 -1.19
C GLY A 23 32.92 3.85 -1.11
N ASN A 24 32.15 4.28 -2.12
CA ASN A 24 30.70 4.14 -2.21
C ASN A 24 30.26 2.67 -2.25
N ARG A 25 29.80 2.12 -1.12
CA ARG A 25 28.76 1.06 -1.01
C ARG A 25 28.11 1.18 0.37
N PHE A 26 26.93 1.79 0.46
CA PHE A 26 26.09 1.69 1.65
C PHE A 26 25.34 0.35 1.58
N ILE A 27 25.80 -0.63 2.35
CA ILE A 27 25.00 -1.81 2.70
C ILE A 27 24.09 -1.36 3.83
N ALA A 28 22.77 -1.36 3.63
CA ALA A 28 21.83 -1.22 4.73
C ALA A 28 22.04 -2.42 5.67
N SER A 29 22.80 -2.23 6.74
CA SER A 29 22.98 -3.23 7.77
C SER A 29 21.70 -3.27 8.60
N PHE A 30 20.79 -4.17 8.26
CA PHE A 30 19.67 -4.52 9.12
C PHE A 30 20.21 -5.17 10.41
N PRO A 31 19.72 -4.81 11.60
CA PRO A 31 20.16 -5.45 12.84
C PRO A 31 19.82 -6.94 12.82
N SER A 32 20.81 -7.80 13.08
CA SER A 32 20.62 -9.24 13.19
C SER A 32 19.77 -9.56 14.42
N LEU A 33 18.56 -10.08 14.20
CA LEU A 33 17.69 -10.55 15.27
C LEU A 33 17.99 -12.03 15.57
N HIS A 34 18.36 -12.32 16.82
CA HIS A 34 18.35 -13.69 17.34
C HIS A 34 16.92 -14.19 17.44
N ALA A 35 16.63 -15.28 16.73
CA ALA A 35 15.33 -15.95 16.76
C ALA A 35 15.12 -16.66 18.11
N SER A 36 14.18 -16.15 18.91
CA SER A 36 13.56 -16.92 19.98
C SER A 36 12.45 -17.77 19.37
N SER A 37 12.61 -19.09 19.38
CA SER A 37 11.60 -20.03 18.90
C SER A 37 10.38 -20.02 19.81
N LYS A 38 9.35 -19.25 19.44
CA LYS A 38 7.99 -19.44 19.95
C LYS A 38 7.14 -20.02 18.85
N SER A 39 6.66 -21.24 19.10
CA SER A 39 5.67 -21.97 18.32
C SER A 39 4.53 -21.05 17.88
N THR A 40 4.54 -20.63 16.63
CA THR A 40 3.40 -19.99 15.99
C THR A 40 2.39 -21.06 15.61
N SER A 41 1.20 -20.96 16.22
CA SER A 41 0.03 -21.68 15.73
C SER A 41 -0.13 -21.36 14.24
N CYS A 42 -0.18 -22.41 13.40
CA CYS A 42 -0.57 -22.30 12.00
C CYS A 42 -1.99 -21.71 11.96
N LEU A 43 -2.08 -20.40 11.79
CA LEU A 43 -3.34 -19.75 11.42
C LEU A 43 -3.71 -20.33 10.07
N SER A 44 -4.82 -21.08 10.04
CA SER A 44 -5.45 -21.55 8.81
C SER A 44 -5.63 -20.36 7.87
N ILE A 45 -4.77 -20.25 6.87
CA ILE A 45 -4.88 -19.21 5.83
C ILE A 45 -6.13 -19.57 5.04
N LYS A 46 -7.18 -18.76 5.17
CA LYS A 46 -8.36 -18.86 4.30
C LYS A 46 -7.92 -18.57 2.88
N CYS A 47 -7.83 -19.61 2.04
CA CYS A 47 -7.56 -19.47 0.62
C CYS A 47 -8.80 -18.92 -0.08
N GLY A 48 -8.81 -17.61 -0.32
CA GLY A 48 -9.77 -16.96 -1.18
C GLY A 48 -9.25 -15.57 -1.52
N VAL A 49 -9.37 -15.21 -2.79
CA VAL A 49 -8.94 -13.90 -3.27
C VAL A 49 -10.11 -12.94 -3.19
N ARG A 50 -9.88 -11.76 -2.61
CA ARG A 50 -10.89 -10.70 -2.56
C ARG A 50 -10.67 -9.69 -3.68
N PHE A 51 -11.78 -9.19 -4.20
CA PHE A 51 -11.77 -7.95 -4.95
C PHE A 51 -11.79 -6.78 -3.96
N ARG A 52 -10.77 -5.93 -4.01
CA ARG A 52 -10.62 -4.73 -3.20
C ARG A 52 -10.86 -3.50 -4.10
N PRO A 53 -12.02 -2.83 -3.98
CA PRO A 53 -12.36 -1.75 -4.91
C PRO A 53 -11.50 -0.51 -4.69
N CYS A 54 -11.44 0.40 -5.67
CA CYS A 54 -10.66 1.64 -5.58
C CYS A 54 -11.49 2.89 -5.90
N ILE A 55 -11.05 4.03 -5.38
CA ILE A 55 -11.53 5.38 -5.70
C ILE A 55 -10.31 6.30 -5.77
N ASP A 56 -9.84 6.64 -6.98
CA ASP A 56 -8.77 7.61 -7.13
C ASP A 56 -9.34 9.01 -7.30
N ILE A 57 -8.86 9.95 -6.50
CA ILE A 57 -9.40 11.30 -6.41
C ILE A 57 -8.35 12.31 -6.89
N HIS A 58 -8.76 13.21 -7.78
CA HIS A 58 -7.94 14.34 -8.20
C HIS A 58 -8.80 15.58 -8.40
N LYS A 59 -8.45 16.68 -7.72
CA LYS A 59 -9.19 17.95 -7.72
C LYS A 59 -10.68 17.76 -7.34
N GLY A 60 -10.92 16.94 -6.30
CA GLY A 60 -12.26 16.64 -5.79
C GLY A 60 -13.12 15.72 -6.65
N LYS A 61 -12.60 15.18 -7.75
CA LYS A 61 -13.33 14.26 -8.62
C LYS A 61 -12.72 12.87 -8.65
N VAL A 62 -13.58 11.86 -8.80
CA VAL A 62 -13.14 10.48 -9.05
C VAL A 62 -12.62 10.38 -10.48
N LYS A 63 -11.37 9.96 -10.63
CA LYS A 63 -10.71 9.79 -11.93
C LYS A 63 -10.05 8.42 -12.01
N GLN A 64 -9.81 7.97 -13.23
CA GLN A 64 -8.85 6.91 -13.48
C GLN A 64 -7.74 7.46 -14.37
N ILE A 65 -6.50 7.24 -13.98
CA ILE A 65 -5.32 7.76 -14.68
C ILE A 65 -4.49 6.60 -15.27
N VAL A 66 -3.72 6.90 -16.32
CA VAL A 66 -2.63 6.01 -16.73
C VAL A 66 -1.47 6.29 -15.78
N GLY A 67 -1.21 5.40 -14.84
CA GLY A 67 -0.37 5.74 -13.71
C GLY A 67 1.07 6.17 -14.07
N SER A 68 1.63 5.72 -15.20
CA SER A 68 2.94 6.18 -15.70
C SER A 68 2.97 7.65 -16.20
N THR A 69 1.86 8.39 -16.13
CA THR A 69 1.75 9.79 -16.57
C THR A 69 1.73 10.80 -15.43
N LEU A 70 1.77 10.33 -14.18
CA LEU A 70 1.93 11.18 -13.01
C LEU A 70 3.34 11.81 -13.02
N ARG A 71 3.42 13.13 -13.25
CA ARG A 71 4.65 13.91 -13.12
C ARG A 71 4.53 14.95 -12.01
N ASP A 72 5.56 15.06 -11.17
CA ASP A 72 5.75 16.22 -10.30
C ASP A 72 6.33 17.35 -11.16
N SER A 73 5.47 18.11 -11.81
CA SER A 73 5.86 19.44 -12.28
C SER A 73 5.22 20.47 -11.36
N LYS A 74 6.05 21.08 -10.50
CA LYS A 74 5.80 22.40 -9.91
C LYS A 74 5.81 23.52 -10.96
N GLU A 75 5.65 23.18 -12.23
CA GLU A 75 5.62 24.10 -13.34
C GLU A 75 4.29 23.94 -14.05
N GLU A 76 3.59 25.06 -14.16
CA GLU A 76 2.44 25.30 -15.01
C GLU A 76 2.82 25.16 -16.50
N ASP A 77 3.36 24.02 -16.90
CA ASP A 77 3.63 23.73 -18.30
C ASP A 77 3.07 22.36 -18.69
N GLY A 78 1.75 22.35 -18.95
CA GLY A 78 1.16 21.71 -20.12
C GLY A 78 1.24 20.19 -20.31
N SER A 79 2.02 19.41 -19.56
CA SER A 79 1.97 17.94 -19.68
C SER A 79 0.80 17.40 -18.85
N ALA A 80 -0.40 17.44 -19.45
CA ALA A 80 -1.65 17.03 -18.81
C ALA A 80 -1.58 15.58 -18.30
N LEU A 81 -2.01 15.36 -17.06
CA LEU A 81 -2.36 14.03 -16.54
C LEU A 81 -3.25 13.31 -17.55
N VAL A 82 -2.80 12.18 -18.10
CA VAL A 82 -3.61 11.40 -19.03
C VAL A 82 -4.69 10.71 -18.21
N THR A 83 -5.90 11.25 -18.33
CA THR A 83 -7.09 10.78 -17.64
C THR A 83 -7.78 9.78 -18.56
N ASN A 84 -7.88 8.52 -18.13
CA ASN A 84 -8.67 7.50 -18.81
C ASN A 84 -10.17 7.76 -18.62
N PHE A 85 -10.55 8.34 -17.48
CA PHE A 85 -11.94 8.58 -17.10
C PHE A 85 -12.04 9.65 -16.01
N GLU A 86 -13.05 10.50 -16.09
CA GLU A 86 -13.50 11.39 -15.02
C GLU A 86 -14.98 11.11 -14.79
N SER A 87 -15.36 10.82 -13.54
CA SER A 87 -16.75 10.52 -13.20
C SER A 87 -17.54 11.78 -12.88
N ASP A 88 -18.82 11.77 -13.25
CA ASP A 88 -19.81 12.71 -12.71
C ASP A 88 -20.32 12.30 -11.32
N LYS A 89 -20.09 11.04 -10.91
CA LYS A 89 -20.42 10.56 -9.56
C LYS A 89 -19.38 11.01 -8.53
N SER A 90 -19.87 11.37 -7.36
CA SER A 90 -19.06 11.69 -6.18
C SER A 90 -18.35 10.46 -5.61
N ALA A 91 -17.31 10.70 -4.80
CA ALA A 91 -16.61 9.63 -4.09
C ALA A 91 -17.53 8.89 -3.09
N ALA A 92 -18.48 9.60 -2.46
CA ALA A 92 -19.50 9.02 -1.61
C ALA A 92 -20.44 8.06 -2.35
N GLU A 93 -20.82 8.36 -3.60
CA GLU A 93 -21.66 7.46 -4.41
C GLU A 93 -20.93 6.14 -4.72
N PHE A 94 -19.63 6.18 -5.04
CA PHE A 94 -18.85 4.95 -5.21
C PHE A 94 -18.69 4.18 -3.89
N ALA A 95 -18.44 4.88 -2.78
CA ALA A 95 -18.34 4.25 -1.46
C ALA A 95 -19.64 3.57 -1.05
N ASN A 96 -20.80 4.18 -1.31
CA ASN A 96 -22.12 3.58 -1.06
C ASN A 96 -22.37 2.36 -1.94
N LEU A 97 -22.01 2.41 -3.23
CA LEU A 97 -22.07 1.24 -4.12
C LEU A 97 -21.27 0.06 -3.52
N TYR A 98 -20.02 0.31 -3.12
CA TYR A 98 -19.17 -0.73 -2.54
C TYR A 98 -19.71 -1.26 -1.20
N LYS A 99 -20.35 -0.40 -0.42
CA LYS A 99 -21.02 -0.77 0.83
C LYS A 99 -22.24 -1.65 0.60
N GLU A 100 -23.06 -1.33 -0.39
CA GLU A 100 -24.23 -2.12 -0.77
C GLU A 100 -23.83 -3.54 -1.22
N ASP A 101 -22.68 -3.66 -1.89
CA ASP A 101 -22.09 -4.93 -2.32
C ASP A 101 -21.21 -5.61 -1.26
N GLY A 102 -21.07 -5.02 -0.06
CA GLY A 102 -20.32 -5.60 1.07
C GLY A 102 -18.80 -5.65 0.89
N LEU A 103 -18.24 -4.85 -0.02
CA LEU A 103 -16.81 -4.88 -0.37
C LEU A 103 -15.97 -4.09 0.65
N VAL A 104 -15.13 -4.76 1.42
CA VAL A 104 -14.29 -4.15 2.48
C VAL A 104 -12.79 -4.09 2.14
N GLY A 105 -12.12 -3.09 2.70
CA GLY A 105 -10.69 -2.81 2.52
C GLY A 105 -10.31 -2.40 1.09
N GLY A 106 -11.28 -1.87 0.35
CA GLY A 106 -10.97 -1.06 -0.82
C GLY A 106 -10.29 0.25 -0.41
N HIS A 107 -9.63 0.92 -1.35
CA HIS A 107 -8.85 2.12 -1.07
C HIS A 107 -9.38 3.37 -1.76
N VAL A 108 -9.21 4.50 -1.07
CA VAL A 108 -9.42 5.86 -1.58
C VAL A 108 -8.07 6.55 -1.66
N ILE A 109 -7.60 6.88 -2.86
CA ILE A 109 -6.26 7.47 -3.05
C ILE A 109 -6.39 8.90 -3.54
N MET A 110 -5.87 9.85 -2.76
CA MET A 110 -5.74 11.24 -3.19
C MET A 110 -4.48 11.42 -4.04
N LEU A 111 -4.67 11.75 -5.32
CA LEU A 111 -3.58 11.98 -6.28
C LEU A 111 -2.99 13.41 -6.23
N GLY A 112 -3.59 14.27 -5.39
CA GLY A 112 -3.19 15.65 -5.12
C GLY A 112 -3.39 16.01 -3.65
N ALA A 113 -2.67 17.03 -3.18
CA ALA A 113 -2.76 17.53 -1.81
C ALA A 113 -3.78 18.68 -1.63
N ASP A 114 -4.60 18.93 -2.64
CA ASP A 114 -5.61 19.99 -2.64
C ASP A 114 -6.78 19.67 -1.71
N ASP A 115 -7.42 20.71 -1.17
CA ASP A 115 -8.47 20.55 -0.17
C ASP A 115 -9.75 19.91 -0.75
N LEU A 116 -10.00 20.06 -2.06
CA LEU A 116 -11.12 19.38 -2.72
C LEU A 116 -10.92 17.86 -2.71
N SER A 117 -9.70 17.38 -3.01
CA SER A 117 -9.38 15.96 -2.95
C SER A 117 -9.49 15.39 -1.53
N LYS A 118 -9.08 16.16 -0.51
CA LYS A 118 -9.25 15.77 0.90
C LYS A 118 -10.73 15.69 1.29
N ALA A 119 -11.53 16.69 0.92
CA ALA A 119 -12.96 16.72 1.20
C ALA A 119 -13.67 15.51 0.56
N ALA A 120 -13.41 15.23 -0.72
CA ALA A 120 -13.97 14.08 -1.40
C ALA A 120 -13.53 12.73 -0.78
N ALA A 121 -12.29 12.63 -0.29
CA ALA A 121 -11.84 11.44 0.43
C ALA A 121 -12.63 11.24 1.73
N VAL A 122 -12.79 12.32 2.53
CA VAL A 122 -13.60 12.27 3.77
C VAL A 122 -15.06 11.93 3.49
N GLU A 123 -15.65 12.46 2.43
CA GLU A 123 -17.02 12.10 2.01
C GLU A 123 -17.18 10.59 1.74
N ALA A 124 -16.20 9.96 1.08
CA ALA A 124 -16.20 8.51 0.87
C ALA A 124 -16.09 7.73 2.18
N LEU A 125 -15.23 8.18 3.10
CA LEU A 125 -15.06 7.56 4.41
C LEU A 125 -16.34 7.67 5.26
N HIS A 126 -17.04 8.80 5.23
CA HIS A 126 -18.32 8.99 5.90
C HIS A 126 -19.44 8.13 5.32
N ALA A 127 -19.44 7.92 4.00
CA ALA A 127 -20.42 7.06 3.34
C ALA A 127 -20.25 5.58 3.76
N TYR A 128 -19.00 5.13 3.92
CA TYR A 128 -18.68 3.77 4.35
C TYR A 128 -17.66 3.71 5.51
N PRO A 129 -18.08 4.08 6.75
CA PRO A 129 -17.20 4.07 7.90
C PRO A 129 -16.68 2.66 8.21
N GLY A 130 -15.36 2.55 8.34
CA GLY A 130 -14.65 1.28 8.54
C GLY A 130 -14.59 0.37 7.31
N GLY A 131 -15.17 0.77 6.17
CA GLY A 131 -15.17 -0.03 4.95
C GLY A 131 -13.95 0.20 4.05
N LEU A 132 -13.42 1.43 4.05
CA LEU A 132 -12.38 1.86 3.12
C LEU A 132 -11.06 2.21 3.82
N GLN A 133 -9.96 2.10 3.09
CA GLN A 133 -8.62 2.54 3.44
C GLN A 133 -8.35 3.88 2.74
N VAL A 134 -7.48 4.74 3.27
CA VAL A 134 -7.18 6.05 2.64
C VAL A 134 -5.68 6.31 2.47
N GLY A 135 -5.28 6.76 1.30
CA GLY A 135 -3.89 7.10 0.96
C GLY A 135 -3.76 8.44 0.24
N GLY A 136 -2.52 8.90 0.10
CA GLY A 136 -2.17 10.18 -0.54
C GLY A 136 -1.82 11.26 0.48
N GLY A 137 -0.53 11.55 0.64
CA GLY A 137 -0.05 12.59 1.58
C GLY A 137 -0.21 12.25 3.06
N ILE A 138 -0.46 10.98 3.41
CA ILE A 138 -0.53 10.51 4.78
C ILE A 138 0.83 10.65 5.47
N ASN A 139 0.81 11.20 6.69
CA ASN A 139 1.96 11.37 7.57
C ASN A 139 1.51 11.38 9.04
N VAL A 140 2.47 11.44 9.96
CA VAL A 140 2.22 11.37 11.41
C VAL A 140 1.23 12.44 11.93
N ASN A 141 1.14 13.60 11.27
CA ASN A 141 0.30 14.71 11.74
C ASN A 141 -1.17 14.60 11.30
N ASN A 142 -1.48 13.80 10.28
CA ASN A 142 -2.85 13.68 9.73
C ASN A 142 -3.42 12.26 9.78
N ALA A 143 -2.59 11.25 9.99
CA ALA A 143 -3.01 9.84 9.95
C ALA A 143 -4.16 9.54 10.93
N LEU A 144 -4.06 10.02 12.17
CA LEU A 144 -5.08 9.79 13.19
C LEU A 144 -6.43 10.41 12.79
N ASN A 145 -6.42 11.63 12.27
CA ASN A 145 -7.63 12.32 11.85
C ASN A 145 -8.39 11.49 10.81
N TYR A 146 -7.71 10.92 9.81
CA TYR A 146 -8.38 10.09 8.81
C TYR A 146 -8.99 8.80 9.37
N ILE A 147 -8.36 8.22 10.40
CA ILE A 147 -8.95 7.08 11.13
C ILE A 147 -10.22 7.53 11.87
N GLU A 148 -10.21 8.71 12.49
CA GLU A 148 -11.38 9.29 13.18
C GLU A 148 -12.50 9.66 12.20
N GLU A 149 -12.16 10.09 10.98
CA GLU A 149 -13.10 10.32 9.88
C GLU A 149 -13.67 9.03 9.27
N GLY A 150 -13.32 7.85 9.80
CA GLY A 150 -13.93 6.58 9.44
C GLY A 150 -13.10 5.71 8.50
N ALA A 151 -11.84 6.04 8.23
CA ALA A 151 -10.95 5.08 7.55
C ALA A 151 -10.70 3.84 8.42
N SER A 152 -10.78 2.67 7.80
CA SER A 152 -10.33 1.42 8.42
C SER A 152 -8.82 1.43 8.66
N HIS A 153 -8.07 1.94 7.67
CA HIS A 153 -6.62 2.03 7.67
C HIS A 153 -6.18 3.29 6.94
N VAL A 154 -4.97 3.74 7.24
CA VAL A 154 -4.23 4.69 6.41
C VAL A 154 -3.15 3.98 5.60
N ILE A 155 -2.98 4.39 4.36
CA ILE A 155 -1.99 3.87 3.41
C ILE A 155 -0.84 4.87 3.31
N VAL A 156 0.39 4.39 3.51
CA VAL A 156 1.59 5.23 3.46
C VAL A 156 2.66 4.69 2.52
N THR A 157 3.28 5.61 1.77
CA THR A 157 4.38 5.33 0.83
C THR A 157 5.50 6.35 1.04
N SER A 158 5.41 7.53 0.43
CA SER A 158 6.50 8.52 0.33
C SER A 158 6.92 9.18 1.64
N TYR A 159 6.08 9.12 2.68
CA TYR A 159 6.48 9.58 4.01
C TYR A 159 7.55 8.68 4.64
N VAL A 160 7.40 7.35 4.46
CA VAL A 160 8.32 6.32 4.96
C VAL A 160 9.48 6.10 3.99
N PHE A 161 9.20 6.06 2.69
CA PHE A 161 10.22 5.91 1.67
C PHE A 161 10.55 7.28 1.06
N ASN A 162 11.66 7.87 1.49
CA ASN A 162 12.08 9.20 1.08
C ASN A 162 13.51 9.15 0.54
N ASN A 163 13.76 9.83 -0.58
CA ASN A 163 15.07 9.86 -1.22
C ASN A 163 15.66 8.48 -1.55
N GLY A 164 14.80 7.52 -1.88
CA GLY A 164 15.21 6.16 -2.21
C GLY A 164 15.63 5.32 -0.99
N GLN A 165 15.41 5.82 0.22
CA GLN A 165 15.70 5.11 1.47
C GLN A 165 14.45 4.99 2.33
N MET A 166 14.40 3.95 3.15
CA MET A 166 13.37 3.76 4.15
C MET A 166 13.75 4.47 5.45
N ASP A 167 12.92 5.40 5.90
CA ASP A 167 13.02 6.06 7.19
C ASP A 167 12.24 5.25 8.24
N LEU A 168 12.98 4.40 8.96
CA LEU A 168 12.41 3.50 9.95
C LEU A 168 11.81 4.24 11.16
N GLU A 169 12.36 5.40 11.53
CA GLU A 169 11.83 6.15 12.67
C GLU A 169 10.47 6.77 12.32
N ARG A 170 10.30 7.29 11.10
CA ARG A 170 8.97 7.72 10.61
C ARG A 170 7.94 6.60 10.60
N LEU A 171 8.35 5.39 10.20
CA LEU A 171 7.47 4.22 10.23
C LEU A 171 7.06 3.88 11.67
N LYS A 172 8.02 3.85 12.60
CA LYS A 172 7.74 3.62 14.03
C LYS A 172 6.82 4.69 14.61
N ASP A 173 7.01 5.96 14.24
CA ASP A 173 6.18 7.05 14.72
C ASP A 173 4.74 6.92 14.22
N LEU A 174 4.53 6.54 12.95
CA LEU A 174 3.18 6.20 12.46
C LEU A 174 2.55 5.05 13.25
N VAL A 175 3.30 3.97 13.49
CA VAL A 175 2.81 2.83 14.29
C VAL A 175 2.45 3.25 15.72
N ARG A 176 3.20 4.17 16.32
CA ARG A 176 2.87 4.72 17.66
C ARG A 176 1.56 5.52 17.63
N VAL A 177 1.28 6.25 16.55
CA VAL A 177 0.11 7.12 16.44
C VAL A 177 -1.17 6.34 16.12
N VAL A 178 -1.16 5.48 15.09
CA VAL A 178 -2.38 4.79 14.63
C VAL A 178 -2.45 3.31 14.99
N GLY A 179 -1.33 2.71 15.43
CA GLY A 179 -1.20 1.27 15.60
C GLY A 179 -0.96 0.54 14.28
N LYS A 180 -0.19 -0.55 14.31
CA LYS A 180 0.12 -1.31 13.08
C LYS A 180 -1.13 -1.89 12.41
N GLN A 181 -2.17 -2.20 13.19
CA GLN A 181 -3.45 -2.77 12.79
C GLN A 181 -4.33 -1.81 11.99
N LYS A 182 -3.88 -0.56 11.80
CA LYS A 182 -4.55 0.46 10.99
C LYS A 182 -3.60 1.05 9.94
N LEU A 183 -2.47 0.39 9.69
CA LEU A 183 -1.45 0.85 8.76
C LEU A 183 -1.30 -0.12 7.61
N VAL A 184 -1.43 0.40 6.38
CA VAL A 184 -1.09 -0.29 5.14
C VAL A 184 0.16 0.35 4.56
N LEU A 185 1.14 -0.48 4.21
CA LEU A 185 2.31 -0.01 3.47
C LEU A 185 2.06 -0.22 1.98
N ASP A 186 2.09 0.87 1.22
CA ASP A 186 2.12 0.78 -0.22
C ASP A 186 3.58 0.62 -0.69
N LEU A 187 3.85 -0.54 -1.30
CA LEU A 187 5.16 -0.98 -1.75
C LEU A 187 5.20 -1.05 -3.29
N SER A 188 4.52 -0.12 -3.96
CA SER A 188 4.57 0.09 -5.41
C SER A 188 5.98 -0.12 -5.96
N CYS A 189 6.12 -0.98 -6.98
CA CYS A 189 7.42 -1.44 -7.44
C CYS A 189 7.55 -1.51 -8.96
N ARG A 190 8.80 -1.47 -9.43
CA ARG A 190 9.17 -1.63 -10.84
C ARG A 190 10.26 -2.66 -10.99
N LYS A 191 10.25 -3.38 -12.10
CA LYS A 191 11.29 -4.38 -12.37
C LYS A 191 12.57 -3.70 -12.84
N LYS A 192 13.67 -3.97 -12.14
CA LYS A 192 15.01 -3.48 -12.45
C LYS A 192 16.02 -4.60 -12.25
N ASP A 193 16.75 -4.94 -13.31
CA ASP A 193 17.79 -5.97 -13.30
C ASP A 193 17.29 -7.32 -12.74
N GLY A 194 16.08 -7.73 -13.15
CA GLY A 194 15.45 -8.99 -12.72
C GLY A 194 14.85 -8.99 -11.32
N ARG A 195 14.85 -7.86 -10.60
CA ARG A 195 14.29 -7.72 -9.25
C ARG A 195 13.28 -6.59 -9.18
N TYR A 196 12.37 -6.65 -8.21
CA TYR A 196 11.37 -5.61 -8.01
C TYR A 196 11.88 -4.59 -7.00
N ALA A 197 12.17 -3.37 -7.44
CA ALA A 197 12.57 -2.28 -6.58
C ALA A 197 11.36 -1.43 -6.21
N ILE A 198 11.23 -1.06 -4.94
CA ILE A 198 10.19 -0.12 -4.49
C ILE A 198 10.47 1.24 -5.11
N VAL A 199 9.43 1.88 -5.65
CA VAL A 199 9.52 3.19 -6.30
C VAL A 199 8.62 4.21 -5.60
N THR A 200 9.15 5.42 -5.44
CA THR A 200 8.47 6.55 -4.79
C THR A 200 8.31 7.71 -5.75
N ASP A 201 7.75 8.83 -5.28
CA ASP A 201 7.57 10.06 -6.05
C ASP A 201 6.79 9.80 -7.33
N ARG A 202 5.56 9.28 -7.17
CA ARG A 202 4.69 8.86 -8.29
C ARG A 202 5.39 7.87 -9.24
N TRP A 203 6.13 6.94 -8.64
CA TRP A 203 6.88 5.85 -9.30
C TRP A 203 8.06 6.27 -10.18
N GLN A 204 8.57 7.48 -9.98
CA GLN A 204 9.69 8.01 -10.74
C GLN A 204 11.04 7.70 -10.10
N LYS A 205 11.09 7.58 -8.77
CA LYS A 205 12.33 7.41 -8.02
C LYS A 205 12.48 5.99 -7.50
N PHE A 206 13.48 5.28 -7.98
CA PHE A 206 13.87 3.99 -7.42
C PHE A 206 14.46 4.15 -6.02
N SER A 207 14.03 3.29 -5.11
CA SER A 207 14.70 3.07 -3.84
C SER A 207 15.77 1.99 -3.93
N ASP A 208 16.62 1.93 -2.91
CA ASP A 208 17.57 0.83 -2.71
C ASP A 208 16.92 -0.40 -2.05
N VAL A 209 15.59 -0.37 -1.84
CA VAL A 209 14.82 -1.46 -1.23
C VAL A 209 14.18 -2.30 -2.33
N TYR A 210 14.48 -3.58 -2.31
CA TYR A 210 13.93 -4.57 -3.24
C TYR A 210 12.94 -5.46 -2.51
N LEU A 211 11.85 -5.83 -3.18
CA LEU A 211 10.91 -6.79 -2.64
C LEU A 211 11.52 -8.19 -2.69
N ASP A 212 11.69 -8.76 -1.51
CA ASP A 212 12.03 -10.15 -1.26
C ASP A 212 11.36 -10.62 0.04
N LYS A 213 11.66 -11.86 0.44
CA LYS A 213 11.07 -12.46 1.63
C LYS A 213 11.45 -11.69 2.89
N GLU A 214 12.73 -11.37 3.05
CA GLU A 214 13.28 -10.74 4.24
C GLU A 214 12.72 -9.34 4.45
N VAL A 215 12.57 -8.55 3.38
CA VAL A 215 11.96 -7.22 3.42
C VAL A 215 10.47 -7.30 3.77
N LEU A 216 9.72 -8.22 3.17
CA LEU A 216 8.29 -8.40 3.50
C LEU A 216 8.09 -8.85 4.95
N GLU A 217 8.91 -9.79 5.44
CA GLU A 217 8.88 -10.23 6.84
C GLU A 217 9.24 -9.10 7.81
N PHE A 218 10.23 -8.28 7.47
CA PHE A 218 10.60 -7.12 8.28
C PHE A 218 9.46 -6.10 8.37
N LEU A 219 8.90 -5.69 7.21
CA LEU A 219 7.87 -4.66 7.13
C LEU A 219 6.55 -5.09 7.78
N ALA A 220 6.22 -6.39 7.77
CA ALA A 220 5.03 -6.92 8.40
C ALA A 220 4.98 -6.77 9.93
N ASN A 221 6.12 -6.43 10.56
CA ASN A 221 6.13 -6.06 11.98
C ASN A 221 5.46 -4.70 12.24
N TYR A 222 5.30 -3.87 11.19
CA TYR A 222 4.85 -2.48 11.30
C TYR A 222 3.53 -2.20 10.60
N ALA A 223 3.02 -3.11 9.77
CA ALA A 223 1.78 -2.94 9.01
C ALA A 223 0.82 -4.11 9.20
N ASP A 224 -0.46 -3.86 8.93
CA ASP A 224 -1.52 -4.88 8.90
C ASP A 224 -1.67 -5.50 7.52
N GLU A 225 -1.54 -4.71 6.45
CA GLU A 225 -1.60 -5.17 5.07
C GLU A 225 -0.54 -4.49 4.19
N PHE A 226 -0.29 -5.09 3.02
CA PHE A 226 0.47 -4.46 1.93
C PHE A 226 -0.44 -4.12 0.75
N LEU A 227 -0.18 -2.97 0.13
CA LEU A 227 -0.72 -2.62 -1.18
C LEU A 227 0.45 -2.57 -2.17
N VAL A 228 0.38 -3.31 -3.28
CA VAL A 228 1.49 -3.40 -4.24
C VAL A 228 1.01 -3.11 -5.64
N HIS A 229 1.44 -1.97 -6.16
CA HIS A 229 1.21 -1.60 -7.55
C HIS A 229 2.30 -2.18 -8.47
N GLY A 230 1.88 -2.88 -9.52
CA GLY A 230 2.73 -3.33 -10.62
C GLY A 230 2.90 -2.21 -11.65
N VAL A 231 3.76 -1.23 -11.35
CA VAL A 231 3.83 0.05 -12.09
C VAL A 231 4.07 -0.12 -13.59
N ASP A 232 4.82 -1.14 -14.01
CA ASP A 232 5.13 -1.34 -15.43
C ASP A 232 3.89 -1.75 -16.24
N VAL A 233 2.83 -2.28 -15.61
CA VAL A 233 1.56 -2.69 -16.24
C VAL A 233 0.32 -1.87 -15.82
N GLU A 234 0.45 -1.05 -14.77
CA GLU A 234 -0.67 -0.29 -14.20
C GLU A 234 -1.26 0.76 -15.14
N GLY A 235 -2.58 0.74 -15.30
CA GLY A 235 -3.32 1.68 -16.17
C GLY A 235 -3.06 1.52 -17.67
N LYS A 236 -2.24 0.55 -18.09
CA LYS A 236 -1.86 0.32 -19.50
C LYS A 236 -2.68 -0.76 -20.21
N LYS A 237 -3.49 -1.54 -19.47
CA LYS A 237 -4.27 -2.66 -20.01
C LYS A 237 -3.41 -3.68 -20.80
N LEU A 238 -2.18 -3.92 -20.34
CA LEU A 238 -1.21 -4.82 -21.00
C LEU A 238 -1.18 -6.23 -20.38
N GLY A 239 -2.12 -6.53 -19.47
CA GLY A 239 -2.12 -7.76 -18.67
C GLY A 239 -1.37 -7.60 -17.35
N ILE A 240 -1.57 -8.58 -16.47
CA ILE A 240 -1.00 -8.61 -15.11
C ILE A 240 0.50 -8.98 -15.10
N ASP A 241 1.19 -8.60 -14.03
CA ASP A 241 2.54 -9.08 -13.73
C ASP A 241 2.47 -10.34 -12.85
N GLU A 242 2.39 -11.52 -13.48
CA GLU A 242 2.29 -12.81 -12.76
C GLU A 242 3.50 -13.12 -11.89
N GLU A 243 4.70 -12.66 -12.26
CA GLU A 243 5.91 -12.94 -11.49
C GLU A 243 5.91 -12.16 -10.17
N LEU A 244 5.47 -10.90 -10.21
CA LEU A 244 5.25 -10.11 -9.01
C LEU A 244 4.16 -10.75 -8.13
N VAL A 245 3.02 -11.13 -8.71
CA VAL A 245 1.93 -11.78 -7.96
C VAL A 245 2.42 -13.08 -7.30
N ALA A 246 3.21 -13.90 -8.00
CA ALA A 246 3.78 -15.12 -7.44
C ALA A 246 4.79 -14.87 -6.32
N LEU A 247 5.61 -13.82 -6.43
CA LEU A 247 6.51 -13.39 -5.37
C LEU A 247 5.71 -13.02 -4.10
N LEU A 248 4.65 -12.22 -4.25
CA LEU A 248 3.81 -11.79 -3.15
C LEU A 248 3.08 -12.98 -2.49
N GLY A 249 2.47 -13.86 -3.29
CA GLY A 249 1.76 -15.03 -2.79
C GLY A 249 2.66 -16.00 -2.03
N ARG A 250 3.92 -16.14 -2.45
CA ARG A 250 4.90 -16.99 -1.79
C ARG A 250 5.45 -16.38 -0.50
N HIS A 251 5.67 -15.07 -0.47
CA HIS A 251 6.53 -14.45 0.55
C HIS A 251 5.83 -13.50 1.50
N SER A 252 4.66 -12.94 1.17
CA SER A 252 3.97 -12.02 2.08
C SER A 252 3.48 -12.78 3.33
N PRO A 253 3.86 -12.37 4.55
CA PRO A 253 3.37 -12.98 5.79
C PRO A 253 2.03 -12.40 6.27
N ILE A 254 1.60 -11.27 5.69
CA ILE A 254 0.36 -10.54 5.99
C ILE A 254 -0.48 -10.38 4.71
N PRO A 255 -1.77 -10.01 4.80
CA PRO A 255 -2.59 -9.77 3.61
C PRO A 255 -1.93 -8.78 2.65
N VAL A 256 -2.05 -9.06 1.36
CA VAL A 256 -1.49 -8.23 0.30
C VAL A 256 -2.49 -8.07 -0.83
N THR A 257 -2.66 -6.84 -1.29
CA THR A 257 -3.48 -6.49 -2.45
C THR A 257 -2.58 -6.08 -3.62
N TYR A 258 -2.74 -6.75 -4.75
CA TYR A 258 -2.11 -6.39 -6.01
C TYR A 258 -2.99 -5.43 -6.81
N ALA A 259 -2.41 -4.35 -7.32
CA ALA A 259 -3.06 -3.38 -8.18
C ALA A 259 -2.27 -3.21 -9.49
N GLY A 260 -2.93 -3.44 -10.63
CA GLY A 260 -2.35 -3.19 -11.95
C GLY A 260 -2.68 -4.23 -13.00
N GLY A 261 -2.71 -3.81 -14.26
CA GLY A 261 -2.70 -4.72 -15.42
C GLY A 261 -3.98 -5.50 -15.74
N VAL A 262 -4.96 -5.61 -14.84
CA VAL A 262 -6.22 -6.34 -15.09
C VAL A 262 -7.00 -5.74 -16.25
N THR A 263 -7.46 -6.60 -17.16
CA THR A 263 -8.26 -6.21 -18.34
C THR A 263 -9.54 -7.02 -18.52
N VAL A 264 -9.50 -8.31 -18.14
CA VAL A 264 -10.59 -9.27 -18.34
C VAL A 264 -10.77 -10.17 -17.12
N MET A 265 -11.91 -10.84 -16.99
CA MET A 265 -12.18 -11.78 -15.87
C MET A 265 -11.11 -12.87 -15.72
N ASN A 266 -10.52 -13.34 -16.83
CA ASN A 266 -9.48 -14.37 -16.80
C ASN A 266 -8.20 -13.89 -16.07
N ASP A 267 -7.93 -12.58 -16.01
CA ASP A 267 -6.81 -12.06 -15.25
C ASP A 267 -7.00 -12.26 -13.74
N LEU A 268 -8.24 -12.23 -13.23
CA LEU A 268 -8.54 -12.50 -11.82
C LEU A 268 -8.23 -13.95 -11.44
N GLU A 269 -8.53 -14.90 -12.34
CA GLU A 269 -8.18 -16.31 -12.15
C GLU A 269 -6.67 -16.53 -12.21
N ARG A 270 -5.97 -15.84 -13.13
CA ARG A 270 -4.50 -15.90 -13.20
C ARG A 270 -3.86 -15.32 -11.95
N ILE A 271 -4.35 -14.21 -11.41
CA ILE A 271 -3.88 -13.66 -10.12
C ILE A 271 -4.10 -14.67 -9.00
N LYS A 272 -5.28 -15.27 -8.93
CA LYS A 272 -5.59 -16.30 -7.93
C LYS A 272 -4.64 -17.48 -7.98
N VAL A 273 -4.36 -18.00 -9.18
CA VAL A 273 -3.42 -19.13 -9.36
C VAL A 273 -1.99 -18.72 -9.06
N ALA A 274 -1.50 -17.61 -9.62
CA ALA A 274 -0.13 -17.15 -9.42
C ALA A 274 0.14 -16.79 -7.94
N GLY A 275 -0.83 -16.16 -7.28
CA GLY A 275 -0.74 -15.72 -5.89
C GLY A 275 -1.08 -16.81 -4.86
N ASP A 276 -1.25 -18.06 -5.29
CA ASP A 276 -1.59 -19.20 -4.43
C ASP A 276 -2.86 -18.97 -3.59
N GLY A 277 -3.81 -18.20 -4.12
CA GLY A 277 -5.04 -17.81 -3.42
C GLY A 277 -4.84 -16.84 -2.24
N ARG A 278 -3.66 -16.22 -2.12
CA ARG A 278 -3.28 -15.34 -0.99
C ARG A 278 -3.12 -13.86 -1.33
N VAL A 279 -3.28 -13.50 -2.61
CA VAL A 279 -3.09 -12.13 -3.11
C VAL A 279 -4.44 -11.59 -3.56
N ASP A 280 -4.94 -10.59 -2.84
CA ASP A 280 -6.13 -9.83 -3.20
C ASP A 280 -5.89 -8.98 -4.45
N VAL A 281 -6.95 -8.52 -5.10
CA VAL A 281 -6.86 -7.76 -6.36
C VAL A 281 -7.68 -6.49 -6.35
N THR A 282 -7.08 -5.40 -6.84
CA THR A 282 -7.79 -4.17 -7.21
C THR A 282 -7.92 -4.06 -8.73
N VAL A 283 -9.10 -3.63 -9.17
CA VAL A 283 -9.39 -3.32 -10.59
C VAL A 283 -9.92 -1.90 -10.67
N GLY A 284 -9.21 -1.05 -11.43
CA GLY A 284 -9.62 0.33 -11.71
C GLY A 284 -10.17 0.47 -13.14
N SER A 285 -9.44 1.20 -14.00
CA SER A 285 -9.79 1.57 -15.39
C SER A 285 -10.32 0.49 -16.36
N ALA A 286 -10.27 -0.79 -16.00
CA ALA A 286 -10.91 -1.86 -16.77
C ALA A 286 -12.41 -1.96 -16.50
N LEU A 287 -12.88 -1.54 -15.32
CA LEU A 287 -14.28 -1.63 -14.93
C LEU A 287 -15.16 -0.64 -15.71
N ASP A 288 -16.36 -1.09 -16.07
CA ASP A 288 -17.41 -0.28 -16.72
C ASP A 288 -17.87 0.92 -15.87
N ILE A 289 -17.87 0.80 -14.54
CA ILE A 289 -18.12 1.93 -13.62
C ILE A 289 -17.06 3.05 -13.72
N PHE A 290 -15.95 2.78 -14.40
CA PHE A 290 -14.89 3.73 -14.74
C PHE A 290 -14.66 3.86 -16.25
N GLY A 291 -15.66 3.55 -17.08
CA GLY A 291 -15.59 3.68 -18.54
C GLY A 291 -14.80 2.58 -19.25
N GLY A 292 -14.47 1.49 -18.55
CA GLY A 292 -13.88 0.29 -19.13
C GLY A 292 -14.93 -0.69 -19.70
N ASN A 293 -14.47 -1.89 -20.07
CA ASN A 293 -15.32 -2.92 -20.71
C ASN A 293 -15.59 -4.13 -19.81
N LEU A 294 -14.93 -4.21 -18.64
CA LEU A 294 -15.12 -5.30 -17.69
C LEU A 294 -16.33 -4.99 -16.80
N PRO A 295 -17.40 -5.79 -16.82
CA PRO A 295 -18.57 -5.49 -16.02
C PRO A 295 -18.29 -5.60 -14.53
N TYR A 296 -18.53 -4.53 -13.78
CA TYR A 296 -18.34 -4.51 -12.32
C TYR A 296 -19.13 -5.62 -11.62
N LYS A 297 -20.36 -5.88 -12.04
CA LYS A 297 -21.22 -6.93 -11.49
C LYS A 297 -20.62 -8.33 -11.63
N ASP A 298 -19.86 -8.59 -12.70
CA ASP A 298 -19.21 -9.88 -12.91
C ASP A 298 -18.04 -10.07 -11.95
N VAL A 299 -17.28 -8.98 -11.67
CA VAL A 299 -16.20 -8.96 -10.68
C VAL A 299 -16.76 -9.15 -9.26
N VAL A 300 -17.85 -8.48 -8.90
CA VAL A 300 -18.54 -8.68 -7.61
C VAL A 300 -19.04 -10.13 -7.49
N SER A 301 -19.71 -10.65 -8.51
CA SER A 301 -20.20 -12.03 -8.52
C SER A 301 -19.05 -13.04 -8.39
N TRP A 302 -17.90 -12.75 -9.00
CA TRP A 302 -16.69 -13.55 -8.85
C TRP A 302 -16.14 -13.51 -7.42
N HIS A 303 -16.09 -12.33 -6.81
CA HIS A 303 -15.65 -12.14 -5.44
C HIS A 303 -16.52 -12.93 -4.45
N THR A 304 -17.85 -12.84 -4.54
CA THR A 304 -18.78 -13.59 -3.66
C THR A 304 -18.59 -15.10 -3.76
N ARG A 305 -18.28 -15.62 -4.96
CA ARG A 305 -17.95 -17.05 -5.15
C ARG A 305 -16.67 -17.44 -4.41
N GLN A 306 -15.67 -16.56 -4.29
CA GLN A 306 -14.45 -16.86 -3.54
C GLN A 306 -14.72 -16.93 -2.03
N GLU A 307 -15.57 -16.05 -1.50
CA GLU A 307 -15.91 -16.07 -0.07
C GLU A 307 -16.64 -17.35 0.34
N THR A 308 -17.47 -17.89 -0.54
CA THR A 308 -18.17 -19.17 -0.31
C THR A 308 -17.18 -20.35 -0.20
N LEU A 309 -16.01 -20.25 -0.84
CA LEU A 309 -14.95 -21.26 -0.79
C LEU A 309 -14.03 -21.12 0.44
N MET A 310 -14.15 -20.03 1.20
CA MET A 310 -13.37 -19.78 2.43
C MET A 310 -14.00 -20.38 3.71
N VAL A 311 -15.09 -21.14 3.56
CA VAL A 311 -15.85 -21.77 4.65
C VAL A 311 -15.36 -23.19 4.91
#